data_AF-A0A8T4DVW5-F1
#
_entry.id   AF-A0A8T4DVW5-F1
#
_cell.length_a   1.000
_cell.length_b   1.000
_cell.length_c   1.000
_cell.angle_alpha   90.00
_cell.angle_beta   90.00
_cell.angle_gamma   90.00
#
_symmetry.space_group_name_H-M   'P 1'
#
loop_
_entity.id
_entity.type
_entity.pdbx_description
1 polymer ?
#
loop_
_entity_poly.entity_id
_entity_poly.type
_entity_poly.pdbx_seq_one_letter_code
_entity_poly.pdbx_strand_id
1 'polypeptide(L)'
;MLKETYVANLKNIPQSSIKVAVGYPSLFSPSERLLKEFNEIKNALIQGGLAELAARKKAWEQTDFEKRYRAEIRSNPLVMNKLRDLKKLAEKQDVYLYCYCGKTPCHRFILMDMIQHLNE
;
A
#
# COMPACT_ATOMS: atom_id res chain seq x y z
N MET A 1 -10.92 -8.12 12.10
CA MET A 1 -11.29 -7.20 11.00
C MET A 1 -10.03 -6.72 10.28
N LEU A 2 -10.16 -6.31 9.01
CA LEU A 2 -9.05 -5.71 8.26
C LEU A 2 -8.93 -4.21 8.59
N LYS A 3 -7.74 -3.76 8.96
CA LYS A 3 -7.45 -2.38 9.39
C LYS A 3 -6.12 -1.89 8.77
N GLU A 4 -5.89 -0.59 8.83
CA GLU A 4 -4.64 0.02 8.36
C GLU A 4 -3.94 0.80 9.48
N THR A 5 -2.63 0.98 9.33
CA THR A 5 -1.82 1.87 10.16
C THR A 5 -0.54 2.25 9.41
N TYR A 6 0.36 2.97 10.07
CA TYR A 6 1.68 3.31 9.56
C TYR A 6 2.73 3.07 10.64
N VAL A 7 3.99 2.94 10.22
CA VAL A 7 5.11 2.50 11.09
C VAL A 7 5.18 3.30 12.40
N ALA A 8 5.10 4.63 12.35
CA ALA A 8 5.18 5.47 13.55
C ALA A 8 4.00 5.30 14.53
N ASN A 9 2.89 4.70 14.10
CA ASN A 9 1.72 4.41 14.94
C ASN A 9 1.65 2.95 15.43
N LEU A 10 2.61 2.08 15.08
CA LEU A 10 2.58 0.66 15.43
C LEU A 10 2.58 0.38 16.94
N LYS A 11 3.17 1.29 17.73
CA LYS A 11 3.21 1.22 19.20
C LYS A 11 1.83 1.36 19.85
N ASN A 12 0.89 1.99 19.15
CA ASN A 12 -0.49 2.21 19.63
C ASN A 12 -1.44 1.08 19.20
N ILE A 13 -0.96 0.09 18.44
CA ILE A 13 -1.76 -1.04 17.96
C ILE A 13 -1.74 -2.17 18.99
N PRO A 14 -2.91 -2.74 19.38
CA PRO A 14 -3.00 -3.80 20.37
C PRO A 14 -2.02 -4.95 20.09
N GLN A 15 -1.39 -5.47 21.15
CA GLN A 15 -0.40 -6.54 21.02
C GLN A 15 -1.01 -7.86 20.51
N SER A 16 -2.30 -8.10 20.78
CA SER A 16 -3.06 -9.24 20.28
C SER A 16 -3.41 -9.16 18.79
N SER A 17 -3.19 -8.02 18.13
CA SER A 17 -3.48 -7.85 16.70
C SER A 17 -2.33 -8.33 15.83
N ILE A 18 -2.64 -8.83 14.64
CA ILE A 18 -1.65 -9.15 13.62
C ILE A 18 -1.24 -7.89 12.88
N LYS A 19 0.07 -7.71 12.71
CA LYS A 19 0.68 -6.55 12.05
C LYS A 19 1.42 -7.04 10.80
N VAL A 20 1.01 -6.59 9.63
CA VAL A 20 1.54 -7.05 8.34
C VAL A 20 2.23 -5.89 7.63
N ALA A 21 3.54 -6.03 7.45
CA ALA A 21 4.33 -5.07 6.67
C ALA A 21 3.98 -5.19 5.18
N VAL A 22 3.53 -4.08 4.59
CA VAL A 22 3.26 -4.00 3.13
C VAL A 22 4.17 -3.00 2.43
N GLY A 23 5.03 -2.28 3.18
CA GLY A 23 6.08 -1.41 2.63
C GLY A 23 7.36 -2.19 2.28
N TYR A 24 8.30 -1.54 1.60
CA TYR A 24 9.57 -2.15 1.21
C TYR A 24 10.46 -2.47 2.42
N PRO A 25 11.16 -3.63 2.45
CA PRO A 25 11.03 -4.76 1.55
C PRO A 25 9.83 -5.66 1.95
N SER A 26 8.90 -5.91 1.04
CA SER A 26 7.83 -6.90 1.23
C SER A 26 7.27 -7.41 -0.10
N LEU A 27 6.63 -8.58 -0.06
CA LEU A 27 5.92 -9.17 -1.19
C LEU A 27 4.83 -8.25 -1.77
N PHE A 28 4.31 -7.33 -0.95
CA PHE A 28 3.26 -6.39 -1.34
C PHE A 28 3.82 -5.05 -1.83
N SER A 29 5.13 -4.87 -1.87
CA SER A 29 5.71 -3.61 -2.30
C SER A 29 5.47 -3.40 -3.81
N PRO A 30 5.22 -2.16 -4.26
CA PRO A 30 5.26 -1.83 -5.67
C PRO A 30 6.61 -2.25 -6.29
N SER A 31 6.63 -2.57 -7.58
CA SER A 31 7.89 -2.84 -8.26
C SER A 31 8.87 -1.66 -8.11
N GLU A 32 10.17 -1.97 -8.08
CA GLU A 32 11.21 -0.93 -8.00
C GLU A 32 11.05 0.10 -9.12
N ARG A 33 10.70 -0.36 -10.33
CA ARG A 33 10.45 0.49 -11.49
C ARG A 33 9.29 1.46 -11.25
N LEU A 34 8.13 0.97 -10.79
CA LEU A 34 6.96 1.82 -10.52
C LEU A 34 7.24 2.82 -9.39
N LEU A 35 7.92 2.37 -8.33
CA LEU A 35 8.26 3.23 -7.20
C LEU A 35 9.29 4.30 -7.59
N LYS A 36 10.29 3.96 -8.39
CA LYS A 36 11.29 4.89 -8.90
C LYS A 36 10.65 6.00 -9.73
N GLU A 37 9.85 5.63 -10.73
CA GLU A 37 9.16 6.58 -11.61
C GLU A 37 8.24 7.54 -10.83
N PHE A 38 7.47 7.01 -9.89
CA PHE A 38 6.64 7.83 -9.00
C PHE A 38 7.46 8.84 -8.19
N ASN A 39 8.58 8.41 -7.61
CA ASN A 39 9.42 9.29 -6.81
C ASN A 39 10.12 10.35 -7.68
N GLU A 40 10.57 10.00 -8.88
CA GLU A 40 11.17 10.94 -9.83
C GLU A 40 10.20 12.06 -10.19
N ILE A 41 8.96 11.73 -10.61
CA ILE A 41 7.94 12.73 -10.94
C ILE A 41 7.55 13.56 -9.72
N LYS A 42 7.32 12.93 -8.57
CA LYS A 42 6.99 13.63 -7.32
C LYS A 42 8.09 14.62 -6.94
N ASN A 43 9.35 14.21 -7.00
CA ASN A 43 10.48 15.07 -6.63
C ASN A 43 10.65 16.24 -7.61
N ALA A 44 10.48 16.01 -8.92
CA ALA A 44 10.50 17.07 -9.92
C ALA A 44 9.38 18.11 -9.68
N LEU A 45 8.17 17.68 -9.34
CA LEU A 45 7.07 18.58 -8.99
C LEU A 45 7.38 19.41 -7.74
N ILE A 46 8.00 18.81 -6.71
CA ILE A 46 8.44 19.54 -5.51
C ILE A 46 9.49 20.58 -5.85
N GLN A 47 10.49 20.22 -6.67
CA GLN A 47 11.51 21.16 -7.15
C GLN A 47 10.90 22.32 -7.97
N GLY A 48 9.80 22.05 -8.68
CA GLY A 48 8.99 23.07 -9.36
C GLY A 48 8.08 23.90 -8.45
N GLY A 49 8.20 23.77 -7.12
CA GLY A 49 7.48 24.60 -6.14
C GLY A 49 6.15 24.02 -5.65
N LEU A 50 5.76 22.80 -6.06
CA LEU A 50 4.55 22.17 -5.55
C LEU A 50 4.75 21.65 -4.12
N ALA A 51 3.80 21.91 -3.23
CA ALA A 51 3.80 21.32 -1.89
C ALA A 51 3.78 19.78 -1.96
N GLU A 52 4.46 19.10 -1.02
CA GLU A 52 4.68 17.65 -1.07
C GLU A 52 3.39 16.83 -1.27
N LEU A 53 2.31 17.17 -0.57
CA LEU A 53 1.02 16.46 -0.71
C LEU A 53 0.42 16.62 -2.11
N ALA A 54 0.50 17.82 -2.68
CA ALA A 54 0.02 18.10 -4.04
C ALA A 54 0.90 17.38 -5.07
N ALA A 55 2.22 17.43 -4.90
CA ALA A 55 3.17 16.70 -5.75
C ALA A 55 2.92 15.19 -5.72
N ARG A 56 2.62 14.63 -4.53
CA ARG A 56 2.31 13.21 -4.36
C ARG A 56 1.05 12.79 -5.13
N LYS A 57 -0.04 13.55 -5.00
CA LYS A 57 -1.30 13.28 -5.71
C LYS A 57 -1.10 13.36 -7.23
N LYS A 58 -0.44 14.43 -7.69
CA LYS A 58 -0.18 14.64 -9.11
C LYS A 58 0.77 13.60 -9.70
N ALA A 59 1.80 13.17 -8.98
CA ALA A 59 2.67 12.08 -9.40
C ALA A 59 1.95 10.73 -9.45
N TRP A 60 1.05 10.47 -8.50
CA TRP A 60 0.23 9.26 -8.48
C TRP A 60 -0.66 9.15 -9.72
N GLU A 61 -1.28 10.26 -10.12
CA GLU A 61 -2.08 10.36 -11.34
C GLU A 61 -1.20 10.23 -12.59
N GLN A 62 -0.12 10.99 -12.70
CA GLN A 62 0.76 10.96 -13.88
C GLN A 62 1.41 9.60 -14.14
N THR A 63 1.62 8.79 -13.10
CA THR A 63 2.19 7.45 -13.24
C THR A 63 1.16 6.35 -13.48
N ASP A 64 -0.14 6.66 -13.45
CA ASP A 64 -1.21 5.66 -13.38
C ASP A 64 -0.96 4.64 -12.24
N PHE A 65 -0.46 5.12 -11.10
CA PHE A 65 0.15 4.27 -10.07
C PHE A 65 -0.79 3.15 -9.63
N GLU A 66 -2.04 3.51 -9.31
CA GLU A 66 -3.02 2.55 -8.82
C GLU A 66 -3.31 1.45 -9.84
N LYS A 67 -3.55 1.82 -11.09
CA LYS A 67 -3.85 0.88 -12.18
C LYS A 67 -2.71 -0.11 -12.38
N ARG A 68 -1.48 0.40 -12.45
CA ARG A 68 -0.26 -0.42 -12.65
C ARG A 68 -0.01 -1.32 -11.45
N TYR A 69 -0.12 -0.78 -10.23
CA TYR A 69 0.08 -1.56 -9.02
C TYR A 69 -0.96 -2.67 -8.87
N ARG A 70 -2.25 -2.40 -9.15
CA ARG A 70 -3.29 -3.45 -9.17
C ARG A 70 -2.95 -4.56 -10.17
N ALA A 71 -2.44 -4.20 -11.34
CA ALA A 71 -2.01 -5.18 -12.34
C ALA A 71 -0.83 -6.02 -11.84
N GLU A 72 0.20 -5.40 -11.25
CA GLU A 72 1.34 -6.10 -10.64
C GLU A 72 0.89 -7.14 -9.60
N ILE A 73 0.03 -6.73 -8.67
CA ILE A 73 -0.48 -7.60 -7.61
C ILE A 73 -1.31 -8.76 -8.19
N ARG A 74 -2.25 -8.48 -9.12
CA ARG A 74 -3.10 -9.50 -9.75
C ARG A 74 -2.32 -10.51 -10.58
N SER A 75 -1.23 -10.07 -11.20
CA SER A 75 -0.39 -10.92 -12.05
C SER A 75 0.50 -11.89 -11.24
N ASN A 76 0.61 -11.71 -9.92
CA ASN A 76 1.46 -12.52 -9.07
C ASN A 76 0.62 -13.49 -8.21
N PRO A 77 0.58 -14.80 -8.53
CA PRO A 77 -0.22 -15.78 -7.80
C PRO A 77 0.15 -15.88 -6.32
N LEU A 78 1.43 -15.72 -5.97
CA LEU A 78 1.89 -15.78 -4.58
C LEU A 78 1.32 -14.63 -3.76
N VAL A 79 1.32 -13.42 -4.33
CA VAL A 79 0.72 -12.25 -3.66
C VAL A 79 -0.79 -12.45 -3.52
N MET A 80 -1.46 -12.89 -4.59
CA MET A 80 -2.91 -13.12 -4.58
C MET A 80 -3.33 -14.16 -3.55
N ASN A 81 -2.58 -15.26 -3.40
CA ASN A 81 -2.83 -16.24 -2.35
C ASN A 81 -2.65 -15.61 -0.96
N LYS A 82 -1.64 -14.76 -0.76
CA LYS A 82 -1.50 -14.05 0.51
C LYS A 82 -2.60 -13.03 0.79
N LEU A 83 -3.15 -12.37 -0.22
CA LEU A 83 -4.32 -11.52 -0.02
C LEU A 83 -5.56 -12.33 0.43
N ARG A 84 -5.77 -13.54 -0.13
CA ARG A 84 -6.83 -14.45 0.33
C ARG A 84 -6.60 -14.95 1.76
N ASP A 85 -5.36 -15.31 2.10
CA ASP A 85 -5.00 -15.70 3.47
C ASP A 85 -5.33 -14.55 4.46
N LEU A 86 -4.93 -13.32 4.11
CA LEU A 86 -5.21 -12.14 4.93
C LEU A 86 -6.70 -11.85 5.07
N LYS A 87 -7.50 -12.07 4.02
CA LYS A 87 -8.97 -11.95 4.08
C LYS A 87 -9.55 -12.89 5.14
N LYS A 88 -9.25 -14.20 5.02
CA LYS A 88 -9.72 -15.23 5.96
C LYS A 88 -9.23 -14.97 7.39
N LEU A 89 -8.01 -14.46 7.52
CA LEU A 89 -7.43 -14.10 8.82
C LEU A 89 -8.19 -12.93 9.46
N ALA A 90 -8.54 -11.93 8.66
CA ALA A 90 -9.24 -10.73 9.09
C ALA A 90 -10.69 -11.00 9.56
N GLU A 91 -11.29 -12.13 9.19
CA GLU A 91 -12.61 -12.57 9.69
C GLU A 91 -12.55 -12.96 11.17
N LYS A 92 -11.40 -13.50 11.63
CA LYS A 92 -11.26 -14.06 12.98
C LYS A 92 -10.55 -13.11 13.96
N GLN A 93 -9.72 -12.21 13.46
CA GLN A 93 -8.91 -11.33 14.29
C GLN A 93 -8.60 -10.01 13.59
N ASP A 94 -8.11 -9.05 14.36
CA ASP A 94 -7.66 -7.78 13.81
C ASP A 94 -6.32 -7.91 13.09
N VAL A 95 -6.32 -7.55 11.80
CA VAL A 95 -5.17 -7.58 10.91
C VAL A 95 -4.91 -6.16 10.43
N TYR A 96 -3.77 -5.60 10.80
CA TYR A 96 -3.33 -4.26 10.41
C TYR A 96 -2.30 -4.34 9.29
N LEU A 97 -2.62 -3.76 8.14
CA LEU A 97 -1.62 -3.50 7.09
C LEU A 97 -0.88 -2.20 7.40
N TYR A 98 0.44 -2.20 7.28
CA TYR A 98 1.23 -0.99 7.53
C TYR A 98 2.33 -0.71 6.49
N CYS A 99 2.51 0.59 6.19
CA CYS A 99 3.63 1.11 5.40
C CYS A 99 4.36 2.25 6.16
N TYR A 100 5.54 2.63 5.66
CA TYR A 100 6.33 3.75 6.17
C TYR A 100 5.77 5.12 5.80
N CYS A 101 4.95 5.19 4.76
CA CYS A 101 4.57 6.40 4.06
C CYS A 101 3.81 7.42 4.92
N GLY A 102 3.00 6.99 5.88
CA GLY A 102 2.17 7.85 6.76
C GLY A 102 1.19 8.82 6.07
N LYS A 103 1.27 8.96 4.75
CA LYS A 103 0.62 9.99 3.92
C LYS A 103 -0.21 9.32 2.81
N THR A 104 -1.17 10.06 2.26
CA THR A 104 -2.00 9.66 1.10
C THR A 104 -1.55 10.39 -0.17
N PRO A 105 -1.75 9.80 -1.37
CA PRO A 105 -2.16 8.41 -1.64
C PRO A 105 -1.07 7.39 -1.27
N CYS A 106 -1.47 6.14 -1.03
CA CYS A 106 -0.59 5.05 -0.62
C CYS A 106 -1.14 3.69 -1.09
N HIS A 107 -0.24 2.80 -1.53
CA HIS A 107 -0.57 1.46 -2.01
C HIS A 107 -1.25 0.58 -0.96
N ARG A 108 -1.05 0.84 0.34
CA ARG A 108 -1.73 0.10 1.42
C ARG A 108 -3.25 0.16 1.30
N PHE A 109 -3.80 1.30 0.85
CA PHE A 109 -5.24 1.45 0.66
C PHE A 109 -5.75 0.68 -0.55
N ILE A 110 -4.93 0.54 -1.59
CA ILE A 110 -5.23 -0.35 -2.72
C ILE A 110 -5.29 -1.80 -2.23
N LEU A 111 -4.33 -2.24 -1.43
CA LEU A 111 -4.32 -3.60 -0.87
C LEU A 111 -5.55 -3.86 0.02
N MET A 112 -5.91 -2.89 0.87
CA MET A 112 -7.12 -2.96 1.69
C MET A 112 -8.37 -3.17 0.82
N ASP A 113 -8.54 -2.32 -0.20
CA ASP A 113 -9.64 -2.41 -1.16
C ASP A 113 -9.65 -3.76 -1.90
N MET A 114 -8.49 -4.22 -2.38
CA MET A 114 -8.38 -5.51 -3.05
C MET A 114 -8.79 -6.67 -2.14
N ILE A 115 -8.31 -6.70 -0.89
CA ILE A 115 -8.66 -7.76 0.07
C ILE A 115 -10.16 -7.77 0.37
N GLN A 116 -10.77 -6.61 0.57
CA GLN A 116 -12.20 -6.50 0.86
C GLN A 116 -13.07 -7.03 -0.29
N HIS A 117 -12.67 -6.78 -1.54
CA HIS A 117 -13.41 -7.15 -2.75
C HIS A 117 -12.93 -8.46 -3.41
N LEU A 118 -12.06 -9.25 -2.77
CA LEU A 118 -11.74 -10.59 -3.27
C LEU A 118 -12.97 -11.50 -3.17
N ASN A 119 -13.49 -11.98 -4.30
CA ASN A 119 -14.46 -13.07 -4.27
C ASN A 119 -13.75 -14.37 -3.86
N GLU A 120 -14.44 -15.22 -3.10
CA GLU A 120 -13.93 -16.53 -2.64
C GLU A 120 -13.68 -17.50 -3.81
#